data_AF-A0A660PPW7-F1
#
_entry.id   AF-A0A660PPW7-F1
#
_cell.length_a   1.000
_cell.length_b   1.000
_cell.length_c   1.000
_cell.angle_alpha   90.00
_cell.angle_beta   90.00
_cell.angle_gamma   90.00
#
_symmetry.space_group_name_H-M   'P 1'
#
loop_
_entity.id
_entity.type
_entity.pdbx_description
1 polymer ?
#
loop_
_entity_poly.entity_id
_entity_poly.type
_entity_poly.pdbx_seq_one_letter_code
_entity_poly.pdbx_strand_id
1 'polypeptide(L)'
;MEGTDEMAGNGQNQNVLKKAGYAALIDRYELDVIPNWHTSWVATRGMRRVTSREDSVEEIYPFRYWPGDTLGDHLEFALKYDGTNLGILAALFQKIEEKEFLDYIRTRPTGKYARRLWFLYEFLTGKTLPLKDLDRGNYVDLLDPERYYTVAEPRRVRRQRINNNLLGDSRFCPAVRRTDTLKGFEQADLPGRCRKVVSGYPLELLKRAIDYLYTKETKSSFEIEHTKPSSTRTERFVSLLRLAEAEDFCEKARLIDLHNRIVDSRFGASDYRTSQNYVGETVAWQKEKIHFVCPKPEDLADLMDGLIAAHKRMNAGEVSVVIHAAVVAYGFVLLHPFEDGNGRIHRFLVHNIL
;
A
#
# COMPACT_ATOMS: atom_id res chain seq x y z
N MET A 1 27.03 30.53 -65.19
CA MET A 1 25.85 30.86 -64.36
C MET A 1 25.30 29.54 -63.86
N GLU A 2 25.85 29.05 -62.76
CA GLU A 2 25.31 27.89 -62.04
C GLU A 2 24.74 28.45 -60.74
N GLY A 3 23.41 28.41 -60.64
CA GLY A 3 22.65 28.89 -59.50
C GLY A 3 22.45 27.77 -58.49
N THR A 4 23.03 28.02 -57.31
CA THR A 4 22.68 27.54 -55.97
C THR A 4 21.27 26.99 -55.78
N ASP A 5 21.16 25.82 -55.15
CA ASP A 5 20.02 25.48 -54.30
C ASP A 5 20.55 24.80 -53.02
N GLU A 6 20.74 25.63 -51.99
CA GLU A 6 21.02 25.17 -50.62
C GLU A 6 19.74 24.56 -50.04
N MET A 7 19.70 23.23 -49.92
CA MET A 7 18.70 22.56 -49.10
C MET A 7 18.97 22.88 -47.62
N ALA A 8 18.22 23.86 -47.09
CA ALA A 8 18.12 24.12 -45.67
C ALA A 8 17.57 22.88 -44.95
N GLY A 9 18.45 22.19 -44.23
CA GLY A 9 18.10 21.10 -43.32
C GLY A 9 17.20 21.60 -42.20
N ASN A 10 15.96 21.13 -42.20
CA ASN A 10 14.95 21.41 -41.20
C ASN A 10 15.31 20.69 -39.88
N GLY A 11 16.16 21.30 -39.06
CA GLY A 11 16.49 20.82 -37.73
C GLY A 11 15.27 20.95 -36.81
N GLN A 12 14.50 19.87 -36.67
CA GLN A 12 13.48 19.77 -35.63
C GLN A 12 14.14 19.94 -34.26
N ASN A 13 13.93 21.11 -33.67
CA ASN A 13 14.37 21.50 -32.34
C ASN A 13 13.63 20.60 -31.32
N GLN A 14 14.18 19.42 -31.03
CA GLN A 14 13.57 18.46 -30.09
C GLN A 14 13.44 19.11 -28.71
N ASN A 15 12.21 19.16 -28.21
CA ASN A 15 11.93 19.66 -26.86
C ASN A 15 12.57 18.69 -25.84
N VAL A 16 13.74 19.06 -25.30
CA VAL A 16 14.44 18.23 -24.34
C VAL A 16 13.60 18.11 -23.06
N LEU A 17 13.26 16.87 -22.70
CA LEU A 17 12.58 16.51 -21.47
C LEU A 17 13.59 16.04 -20.42
N LYS A 18 13.53 16.62 -19.23
CA LYS A 18 14.33 16.19 -18.07
C LYS A 18 13.44 15.52 -17.04
N LYS A 19 13.86 14.38 -16.48
CA LYS A 19 13.12 13.75 -15.36
C LYS A 19 13.17 14.64 -14.13
N ALA A 20 12.09 14.64 -13.35
CA ALA A 20 11.98 15.32 -12.06
C ALA A 20 11.40 14.40 -10.99
N GLY A 21 11.52 14.79 -9.72
CA GLY A 21 10.96 14.02 -8.62
C GLY A 21 11.54 12.61 -8.50
N TYR A 22 10.69 11.61 -8.23
CA TYR A 22 11.15 10.23 -8.06
C TYR A 22 11.79 9.66 -9.32
N ALA A 23 11.32 10.01 -10.52
CA ALA A 23 11.86 9.46 -11.76
C ALA A 23 13.35 9.83 -11.94
N ALA A 24 13.72 11.06 -11.56
CA ALA A 24 15.12 11.48 -11.57
C ALA A 24 15.95 10.78 -10.48
N LEU A 25 15.38 10.56 -9.29
CA LEU A 25 16.07 9.91 -8.18
C LEU A 25 16.28 8.42 -8.44
N ILE A 26 15.30 7.73 -9.04
CA ILE A 26 15.41 6.33 -9.44
C ILE A 26 16.56 6.16 -10.43
N ASP A 27 16.61 6.98 -11.47
CA ASP A 27 17.70 6.96 -12.45
C ASP A 27 19.06 7.29 -11.82
N ARG A 28 19.14 8.38 -11.04
CA ARG A 28 20.40 8.89 -10.48
C ARG A 28 21.08 7.91 -9.54
N TYR A 29 20.30 7.17 -8.76
CA TYR A 29 20.81 6.22 -7.76
C TYR A 29 20.62 4.75 -8.19
N GLU A 30 20.22 4.51 -9.44
CA GLU A 30 20.00 3.18 -10.03
C GLU A 30 19.15 2.28 -9.13
N LEU A 31 18.00 2.81 -8.68
CA LEU A 31 17.14 2.12 -7.72
C LEU A 31 16.38 0.97 -8.40
N ASP A 32 16.50 -0.24 -7.85
CA ASP A 32 15.67 -1.39 -8.22
C ASP A 32 14.34 -1.35 -7.45
N VAL A 33 13.36 -0.64 -8.00
CA VAL A 33 12.06 -0.40 -7.38
C VAL A 33 10.94 -0.45 -8.40
N ILE A 34 9.73 -0.77 -7.93
CA ILE A 34 8.51 -0.59 -8.73
C ILE A 34 8.35 0.91 -9.03
N PRO A 35 8.21 1.33 -10.31
CA PRO A 35 8.02 2.72 -10.67
C PRO A 35 6.83 3.35 -9.95
N ASN A 36 6.95 4.65 -9.65
CA ASN A 36 5.84 5.37 -9.04
C ASN A 36 4.66 5.49 -10.02
N TRP A 37 3.44 5.50 -9.49
CA TRP A 37 2.22 5.73 -10.28
C TRP A 37 2.24 7.09 -11.01
N HIS A 38 2.96 8.08 -10.47
CA HIS A 38 3.14 9.40 -11.08
C HIS A 38 4.59 9.60 -11.50
N THR A 39 4.81 9.84 -12.79
CA THR A 39 6.12 10.11 -13.36
C THR A 39 6.17 11.54 -13.89
N SER A 40 7.11 12.33 -13.35
CA SER A 40 7.25 13.74 -13.69
C SER A 40 8.43 14.03 -14.60
N TRP A 41 8.18 14.88 -15.58
CA TRP A 41 9.17 15.44 -16.50
C TRP A 41 9.08 16.95 -16.51
N VAL A 42 10.16 17.62 -16.88
CA VAL A 42 10.23 19.06 -17.07
C VAL A 42 10.74 19.33 -18.48
N ALA A 43 9.92 20.03 -19.27
CA ALA A 43 10.27 20.41 -20.62
C ALA A 43 10.99 21.76 -20.63
N THR A 44 12.03 21.86 -21.47
CA THR A 44 12.73 23.13 -21.70
C THR A 44 11.83 24.19 -22.34
N ARG A 45 10.83 23.78 -23.14
CA ARG A 45 9.79 24.65 -23.71
C ARG A 45 8.41 23.98 -23.67
N GLY A 46 7.35 24.77 -23.68
CA GLY A 46 5.98 24.27 -23.78
C GLY A 46 5.16 24.39 -22.50
N MET A 47 3.90 23.95 -22.59
CA MET A 47 2.92 24.03 -21.50
C MET A 47 2.85 22.72 -20.72
N ARG A 48 2.21 22.79 -19.55
CA ARG A 48 1.90 21.62 -18.72
C ARG A 48 1.06 20.62 -19.52
N ARG A 49 1.44 19.35 -19.52
CA ARG A 49 0.70 18.26 -20.18
C ARG A 49 0.57 17.08 -19.23
N VAL A 50 -0.62 16.49 -19.18
CA VAL A 50 -0.90 15.30 -18.38
C VAL A 50 -1.35 14.20 -19.33
N THR A 51 -0.79 13.01 -19.17
CA THR A 51 -1.19 11.81 -19.90
C THR A 51 -1.48 10.73 -18.89
N SER A 52 -2.76 10.40 -18.75
CA SER A 52 -3.23 9.35 -17.84
C SER A 52 -3.38 8.04 -18.59
N ARG A 53 -2.85 6.98 -18.00
CA ARG A 53 -3.12 5.58 -18.31
C ARG A 53 -3.91 4.98 -17.13
N GLU A 54 -4.35 3.74 -17.27
CA GLU A 54 -5.22 3.08 -16.29
C GLU A 54 -4.65 3.13 -14.85
N ASP A 55 -3.35 2.84 -14.68
CA ASP A 55 -2.69 2.80 -13.37
C ASP A 55 -1.57 3.84 -13.16
N SER A 56 -1.27 4.65 -14.18
CA SER A 56 -0.15 5.59 -14.13
C SER A 56 -0.46 6.93 -14.79
N VAL A 57 0.19 7.98 -14.31
CA VAL A 57 0.12 9.33 -14.84
C VAL A 57 1.53 9.76 -15.21
N GLU A 58 1.69 10.18 -16.45
CA GLU A 58 2.87 10.91 -16.89
C GLU A 58 2.52 12.39 -16.97
N GLU A 59 3.34 13.22 -16.34
CA GLU A 59 3.11 14.65 -16.31
C GLU A 59 4.37 15.43 -16.72
N ILE A 60 4.20 16.28 -17.72
CA ILE A 60 5.23 17.17 -18.23
C ILE A 60 4.94 18.57 -17.72
N TYR A 61 5.85 19.12 -16.93
CA TYR A 61 5.81 20.46 -16.39
C TYR A 61 6.64 21.43 -17.24
N PRO A 62 6.27 22.73 -17.30
CA PRO A 62 7.13 23.74 -17.93
C PRO A 62 8.39 24.02 -17.10
N PHE A 63 9.44 24.53 -17.74
CA PHE A 63 10.77 24.74 -17.13
C PHE A 63 10.79 25.48 -15.78
N ARG A 64 9.83 26.38 -15.52
CA ARG A 64 9.71 27.08 -14.22
C ARG A 64 9.50 26.15 -13.01
N TYR A 65 9.13 24.88 -13.24
CA TYR A 65 9.00 23.86 -12.21
C TYR A 65 10.25 22.98 -12.08
N TRP A 66 11.34 23.28 -12.82
CA TRP A 66 12.60 22.59 -12.61
C TRP A 66 13.01 22.72 -11.15
N PRO A 67 13.15 21.60 -10.41
CA PRO A 67 13.36 21.68 -8.98
C PRO A 67 14.76 22.17 -8.61
N GLY A 68 15.74 21.98 -9.50
CA GLY A 68 17.17 22.12 -9.23
C GLY A 68 17.88 20.81 -9.53
N ASP A 69 19.15 20.70 -9.15
CA ASP A 69 19.99 19.54 -9.45
C ASP A 69 20.38 18.73 -8.18
N THR A 70 19.88 19.13 -6.99
CA THR A 70 20.23 18.48 -5.72
C THR A 70 19.26 17.36 -5.33
N LEU A 71 19.70 16.44 -4.46
CA LEU A 71 18.82 15.42 -3.86
C LEU A 71 17.58 16.04 -3.21
N GLY A 72 17.78 17.09 -2.42
CA GLY A 72 16.72 17.78 -1.68
C GLY A 72 15.66 18.41 -2.59
N ASP A 73 16.08 19.02 -3.69
CA ASP A 73 15.20 19.63 -4.68
C ASP A 73 14.24 18.60 -5.28
N HIS A 74 14.77 17.46 -5.70
CA HIS A 74 13.98 16.38 -6.30
C HIS A 74 13.11 15.65 -5.26
N LEU A 75 13.56 15.48 -4.02
CA LEU A 75 12.74 14.91 -2.94
C LEU A 75 11.55 15.80 -2.59
N GLU A 76 11.77 17.11 -2.49
CA GLU A 76 10.71 18.09 -2.24
C GLU A 76 9.68 18.09 -3.38
N PHE A 77 10.18 18.08 -4.61
CA PHE A 77 9.34 17.97 -5.81
C PHE A 77 8.49 16.68 -5.77
N ALA A 78 9.11 15.53 -5.48
CA ALA A 78 8.43 14.25 -5.44
C ALA A 78 7.29 14.25 -4.41
N LEU A 79 7.55 14.70 -3.17
CA LEU A 79 6.51 14.76 -2.15
C LEU A 79 5.37 15.75 -2.46
N LYS A 80 5.60 16.72 -3.35
CA LYS A 80 4.62 17.72 -3.74
C LYS A 80 3.76 17.28 -4.92
N TYR A 81 4.39 16.68 -5.93
CA TYR A 81 3.79 16.41 -7.23
C TYR A 81 3.59 14.91 -7.49
N ASP A 82 4.57 14.07 -7.15
CA ASP A 82 4.51 12.62 -7.40
C ASP A 82 3.77 11.83 -6.30
N GLY A 83 3.53 12.48 -5.16
CA GLY A 83 2.96 11.86 -3.97
C GLY A 83 4.01 11.22 -3.07
N THR A 84 3.58 10.67 -1.94
CA THR A 84 4.47 9.96 -1.01
C THR A 84 4.50 8.48 -1.38
N ASN A 85 5.69 7.92 -1.56
CA ASN A 85 5.91 6.51 -1.85
C ASN A 85 6.98 5.96 -0.90
N LEU A 86 6.56 5.17 0.08
CA LEU A 86 7.44 4.65 1.13
C LEU A 86 8.47 3.66 0.59
N GLY A 87 8.12 2.85 -0.42
CA GLY A 87 9.03 1.87 -1.01
C GLY A 87 10.21 2.53 -1.72
N ILE A 88 9.93 3.54 -2.54
CA ILE A 88 10.98 4.30 -3.23
C ILE A 88 11.86 5.04 -2.22
N LEU A 89 11.25 5.69 -1.22
CA LEU A 89 12.00 6.40 -0.18
C LEU A 89 12.86 5.45 0.65
N ALA A 90 12.35 4.26 1.01
CA ALA A 90 13.11 3.27 1.74
C ALA A 90 14.34 2.81 0.93
N ALA A 91 14.16 2.48 -0.35
CA ALA A 91 15.27 2.10 -1.23
C ALA A 91 16.29 3.23 -1.41
N LEU A 92 15.82 4.45 -1.62
CA LEU A 92 16.68 5.63 -1.78
C LEU A 92 17.49 5.91 -0.50
N PHE A 93 16.88 5.84 0.68
CA PHE A 93 17.56 6.12 1.95
C PHE A 93 18.67 5.11 2.29
N GLN A 94 18.68 3.93 1.67
CA GLN A 94 19.79 2.98 1.77
C GLN A 94 20.97 3.32 0.83
N LYS A 95 20.76 4.15 -0.19
CA LYS A 95 21.76 4.48 -1.22
C LYS A 95 22.38 5.86 -1.06
N ILE A 96 21.64 6.83 -0.53
CA ILE A 96 22.12 8.21 -0.38
C ILE A 96 23.15 8.35 0.76
N GLU A 97 24.02 9.34 0.65
CA GLU A 97 24.88 9.75 1.74
C GLU A 97 24.08 10.54 2.80
N GLU A 98 24.20 10.13 4.07
CA GLU A 98 23.50 10.81 5.19
C GLU A 98 23.83 12.31 5.24
N LYS A 99 25.08 12.69 4.92
CA LYS A 99 25.54 14.08 4.92
C LYS A 99 24.76 14.95 3.93
N GLU A 100 24.59 14.49 2.69
CA GLU A 100 23.84 15.22 1.67
C GLU A 100 22.40 15.48 2.11
N PHE A 101 21.77 14.45 2.70
CA PHE A 101 20.41 14.55 3.23
C PHE A 101 20.33 15.54 4.41
N LEU A 102 21.26 15.45 5.37
CA LEU A 102 21.33 16.35 6.52
C LEU A 102 21.50 17.81 6.10
N ASP A 103 22.36 18.07 5.13
CA ASP A 103 22.60 19.42 4.63
C ASP A 103 21.32 20.01 4.03
N TYR A 104 20.54 19.23 3.25
CA TYR A 104 19.23 19.66 2.80
C TYR A 104 18.28 19.99 3.97
N ILE A 105 18.11 19.11 4.95
CA ILE A 105 17.20 19.35 6.09
C ILE A 105 17.59 20.62 6.86
N ARG A 106 18.89 20.90 7.02
CA ARG A 106 19.41 22.11 7.69
C ARG A 106 19.14 23.41 6.93
N THR A 107 19.02 23.38 5.60
CA THR A 107 18.67 24.59 4.84
C THR A 107 17.22 25.02 5.06
N ARG A 108 16.32 24.08 5.40
CA ARG A 108 14.87 24.32 5.52
C ARG A 108 14.27 23.65 6.77
N PRO A 109 14.77 23.90 7.99
CA PRO A 109 14.44 23.10 9.18
C PRO A 109 12.95 23.17 9.59
N THR A 110 12.27 24.27 9.29
CA THR A 110 10.84 24.47 9.58
C THR A 110 9.94 24.14 8.38
N GLY A 111 10.53 23.88 7.21
CA GLY A 111 9.82 23.60 5.96
C GLY A 111 8.99 22.32 6.05
N LYS A 112 7.75 22.36 5.53
CA LYS A 112 6.83 21.21 5.55
C LYS A 112 7.47 19.94 4.97
N TYR A 113 8.09 20.03 3.80
CA TYR A 113 8.67 18.87 3.11
C TYR A 113 9.92 18.34 3.80
N ALA A 114 10.82 19.22 4.25
CA ALA A 114 11.98 18.82 5.03
C ALA A 114 11.58 18.07 6.31
N ARG A 115 10.60 18.57 7.06
CA ARG A 115 10.10 17.89 8.28
C ARG A 115 9.49 16.52 8.00
N ARG A 116 8.73 16.39 6.90
CA ARG A 116 8.19 15.10 6.45
C ARG A 116 9.30 14.14 6.04
N LEU A 117 10.27 14.59 5.25
CA LEU A 117 11.42 13.79 4.82
C LEU A 117 12.28 13.35 6.00
N TRP A 118 12.56 14.24 6.95
CA TRP A 118 13.27 13.91 8.18
C TRP A 118 12.54 12.80 8.96
N PHE A 119 11.23 12.95 9.19
CA PHE A 119 10.46 11.90 9.84
C PHE A 119 10.52 10.57 9.07
N LEU A 120 10.33 10.59 7.74
CA LEU A 120 10.32 9.39 6.91
C LEU A 120 11.69 8.70 6.89
N TYR A 121 12.79 9.45 6.92
CA TYR A 121 14.12 8.89 7.01
C TYR A 121 14.30 8.10 8.30
N GLU A 122 14.00 8.71 9.45
CA GLU A 122 14.14 8.03 10.75
C GLU A 122 13.17 6.86 10.88
N PHE A 123 11.95 7.00 10.35
CA PHE A 123 10.92 5.97 10.37
C PHE A 123 11.29 4.74 9.51
N LEU A 124 11.79 4.94 8.29
CA LEU A 124 12.08 3.85 7.36
C LEU A 124 13.44 3.19 7.60
N THR A 125 14.41 3.93 8.13
CA THR A 125 15.77 3.40 8.37
C THR A 125 15.99 2.95 9.82
N GLY A 126 15.13 3.38 10.75
CA GLY A 126 15.34 3.21 12.19
C GLY A 126 16.48 4.08 12.76
N LYS A 127 17.17 4.87 11.93
CA LYS A 127 18.31 5.69 12.35
C LYS A 127 17.85 7.08 12.74
N THR A 128 18.19 7.50 13.96
CA THR A 128 17.93 8.86 14.44
C THR A 128 19.00 9.81 13.91
N LEU A 129 18.61 10.84 13.16
CA LEU A 129 19.55 11.80 12.58
C LEU A 129 20.17 12.71 13.65
N PRO A 130 21.42 13.18 13.48
CA PRO A 130 22.07 14.11 14.40
C PRO A 130 21.54 15.55 14.23
N LEU A 131 20.23 15.73 14.40
CA LEU A 131 19.49 16.98 14.35
C LEU A 131 18.81 17.24 15.70
N LYS A 132 18.81 18.51 16.13
CA LYS A 132 18.09 18.93 17.33
C LYS A 132 16.59 18.96 17.06
N ASP A 133 15.81 18.50 18.02
CA ASP A 133 14.35 18.58 18.02
C ASP A 133 13.86 20.02 17.79
N LEU A 134 12.75 20.15 17.05
CA LEU A 134 12.12 21.46 16.82
C LEU A 134 11.37 21.93 18.06
N ASP A 135 11.71 23.14 18.51
CA ASP A 135 11.08 23.80 19.65
C ASP A 135 9.85 24.66 19.25
N ARG A 136 9.76 25.08 17.98
CA ARG A 136 8.71 25.96 17.43
C ARG A 136 8.09 25.42 16.14
N GLY A 137 6.91 25.94 15.78
CA GLY A 137 6.19 25.61 14.53
C GLY A 137 4.84 24.92 14.73
N ASN A 138 4.04 24.81 13.67
CA ASN A 138 2.82 24.00 13.70
C ASN A 138 3.13 22.51 13.50
N TYR A 139 2.19 21.64 13.88
CA TYR A 139 2.24 20.25 13.42
C TYR A 139 1.79 20.17 11.96
N VAL A 140 2.38 19.25 11.20
CA VAL A 140 2.00 18.99 9.81
C VAL A 140 1.72 17.51 9.63
N ASP A 141 0.61 17.21 8.95
CA ASP A 141 0.27 15.85 8.56
C ASP A 141 1.31 15.24 7.64
N LEU A 142 1.66 13.99 7.93
CA LEU A 142 2.66 13.27 7.16
C LEU A 142 2.15 12.93 5.76
N LEU A 143 0.92 12.43 5.67
CA LEU A 143 0.18 12.26 4.42
C LEU A 143 -0.95 13.28 4.36
N ASP A 144 -1.28 13.72 3.16
CA ASP A 144 -2.42 14.61 2.91
C ASP A 144 -3.73 13.80 2.95
N PRO A 145 -4.65 14.01 3.92
CA PRO A 145 -5.88 13.23 4.05
C PRO A 145 -6.83 13.36 2.85
N GLU A 146 -6.70 14.40 2.03
CA GLU A 146 -7.48 14.56 0.79
C GLU A 146 -6.98 13.67 -0.35
N ARG A 147 -5.70 13.25 -0.26
CA ARG A 147 -5.03 12.42 -1.27
C ARG A 147 -4.83 10.97 -0.82
N TYR A 148 -4.86 10.71 0.48
CA TYR A 148 -4.59 9.40 1.07
C TYR A 148 -5.62 9.04 2.14
N TYR A 149 -5.91 7.75 2.27
CA TYR A 149 -6.54 7.23 3.47
C TYR A 149 -5.53 7.24 4.60
N THR A 150 -5.95 7.80 5.73
CA THR A 150 -5.11 8.04 6.90
C THR A 150 -5.94 7.78 8.16
N VAL A 151 -5.28 7.52 9.28
CA VAL A 151 -5.99 7.44 10.57
C VAL A 151 -6.50 8.83 10.94
N ALA A 152 -7.73 8.90 11.48
CA ALA A 152 -8.39 10.14 11.88
C ALA A 152 -7.65 10.84 13.02
N GLU A 153 -7.15 10.08 13.99
CA GLU A 153 -6.36 10.58 15.12
C GLU A 153 -4.86 10.30 14.93
N PRO A 154 -4.06 11.29 14.45
CA PRO A 154 -2.64 11.08 14.24
C PRO A 154 -1.83 11.06 15.53
N ARG A 155 -0.78 10.23 15.55
CA ARG A 155 0.22 10.28 16.63
C ARG A 155 1.12 11.49 16.42
N ARG A 156 1.13 12.42 17.38
CA ARG A 156 2.01 13.59 17.34
C ARG A 156 3.47 13.21 17.63
N VAL A 157 4.36 13.53 16.71
CA VAL A 157 5.80 13.34 16.82
C VAL A 157 6.46 14.70 17.02
N ARG A 158 6.83 14.99 18.28
CA ARG A 158 7.28 16.32 18.71
C ARG A 158 8.57 16.77 18.02
N ARG A 159 9.53 15.87 17.87
CA ARG A 159 10.88 16.13 17.31
C ARG A 159 10.84 16.84 15.96
N GLN A 160 10.04 16.33 15.03
CA GLN A 160 9.82 16.95 13.70
C GLN A 160 8.53 17.78 13.63
N ARG A 161 7.72 17.80 14.68
CA ARG A 161 6.35 18.35 14.71
C ARG A 161 5.52 17.81 13.55
N ILE A 162 5.46 16.48 13.46
CA ILE A 162 4.70 15.74 12.45
C ILE A 162 3.51 15.05 13.12
N ASN A 163 2.35 15.15 12.48
CA ASN A 163 1.20 14.30 12.77
C ASN A 163 1.38 13.01 11.97
N ASN A 164 1.85 11.94 12.63
CA ASN A 164 1.96 10.64 12.00
C ASN A 164 0.56 10.04 11.84
N ASN A 165 0.01 10.19 10.63
CA ASN A 165 -1.29 9.69 10.19
C ASN A 165 -1.19 8.45 9.28
N LEU A 166 -0.07 7.71 9.32
CA LEU A 166 0.10 6.46 8.58
C LEU A 166 -0.85 5.36 9.07
N LEU A 167 -1.13 4.39 8.19
CA LEU A 167 -1.98 3.24 8.48
C LEU A 167 -1.26 2.13 9.27
N GLY A 168 0.08 2.10 9.26
CA GLY A 168 0.88 1.09 9.93
C GLY A 168 2.21 1.63 10.46
N ASP A 169 3.13 0.71 10.77
CA ASP A 169 4.48 1.01 11.24
C ASP A 169 5.56 0.61 10.22
N SER A 170 6.84 0.77 10.55
CA SER A 170 7.94 0.55 9.61
C SER A 170 8.04 -0.89 9.09
N ARG A 171 7.42 -1.86 9.77
CA ARG A 171 7.41 -3.28 9.36
C ARG A 171 6.35 -3.54 8.30
N PHE A 172 5.18 -2.90 8.42
CA PHE A 172 4.12 -2.95 7.41
C PHE A 172 3.31 -1.64 7.44
N CYS A 173 3.55 -0.78 6.45
CA CYS A 173 2.84 0.49 6.31
C CYS A 173 2.27 0.67 4.89
N PRO A 174 1.03 0.24 4.65
CA PRO A 174 0.35 0.44 3.38
C PRO A 174 0.02 1.93 3.17
N ALA A 175 0.15 2.40 1.93
CA ALA A 175 -0.22 3.75 1.54
C ALA A 175 -1.33 3.68 0.48
N VAL A 176 -2.56 4.00 0.88
CA VAL A 176 -3.73 3.91 0.00
C VAL A 176 -4.11 5.31 -0.48
N ARG A 177 -4.07 5.54 -1.79
CA ARG A 177 -4.46 6.83 -2.40
C ARG A 177 -5.98 6.91 -2.50
N ARG A 178 -6.54 8.11 -2.26
CA ARG A 178 -7.93 8.45 -2.56
C ARG A 178 -8.08 8.76 -4.06
N THR A 179 -8.23 7.70 -4.86
CA THR A 179 -8.51 7.83 -6.29
C THR A 179 -9.96 8.23 -6.54
N ASP A 180 -10.27 8.73 -7.73
CA ASP A 180 -11.65 9.09 -8.10
C ASP A 180 -12.59 7.88 -8.05
N THR A 181 -12.09 6.69 -8.38
CA THR A 181 -12.84 5.43 -8.22
C THR A 181 -13.24 5.18 -6.77
N LEU A 182 -12.31 5.31 -5.82
CA LEU A 182 -12.62 5.10 -4.40
C LEU A 182 -13.53 6.19 -3.85
N LYS A 183 -13.34 7.45 -4.25
CA LYS A 183 -14.25 8.55 -3.92
C LYS A 183 -15.67 8.29 -4.45
N GLY A 184 -15.80 7.71 -5.65
CA GLY A 184 -17.08 7.29 -6.21
C GLY A 184 -17.78 6.23 -5.36
N PHE A 185 -17.03 5.24 -4.86
CA PHE A 185 -17.58 4.23 -3.95
C PHE A 185 -18.00 4.79 -2.59
N GLU A 186 -17.25 5.75 -2.04
CA GLU A 186 -17.64 6.46 -0.81
C GLU A 186 -18.97 7.20 -0.99
N GLN A 187 -19.13 7.90 -2.12
CA GLN A 187 -20.36 8.63 -2.44
C GLN A 187 -21.57 7.71 -2.68
N ALA A 188 -21.34 6.46 -3.09
CA ALA A 188 -22.40 5.50 -3.36
C ALA A 188 -23.13 5.00 -2.10
N ASP A 189 -22.59 5.25 -0.90
CA ASP A 189 -23.14 4.86 0.41
C ASP A 189 -23.69 3.42 0.41
N LEU A 190 -22.83 2.47 0.03
CA LEU A 190 -23.19 1.05 0.05
C LEU A 190 -23.71 0.59 1.43
N PRO A 191 -23.11 0.99 2.57
CA PRO A 191 -23.63 0.62 3.89
C PRO A 191 -25.06 1.12 4.12
N GLY A 192 -25.37 2.38 3.78
CA GLY A 192 -26.73 2.91 3.90
C GLY A 192 -27.73 2.20 2.98
N ARG A 193 -27.32 1.86 1.75
CA ARG A 193 -28.14 1.08 0.82
C ARG A 193 -28.41 -0.33 1.33
N CYS A 194 -27.40 -1.02 1.86
CA CYS A 194 -27.54 -2.33 2.48
C CYS A 194 -28.52 -2.28 3.66
N ARG A 195 -28.39 -1.30 4.57
CA ARG A 195 -29.35 -1.11 5.68
C ARG A 195 -30.78 -0.92 5.20
N LYS A 196 -31.00 -0.13 4.14
CA LYS A 196 -32.34 0.06 3.54
C LYS A 196 -32.92 -1.25 3.03
N VAL A 197 -32.14 -2.04 2.28
CA VAL A 197 -32.59 -3.34 1.77
C VAL A 197 -32.95 -4.27 2.94
N VAL A 198 -32.06 -4.40 3.92
CA VAL A 198 -32.23 -5.32 5.06
C VAL A 198 -33.44 -4.94 5.93
N SER A 199 -33.71 -3.64 6.11
CA SER A 199 -34.83 -3.14 6.93
C SER A 199 -36.22 -3.59 6.45
N GLY A 200 -36.35 -3.98 5.17
CA GLY A 200 -37.61 -4.43 4.58
C GLY A 200 -37.96 -5.90 4.85
N TYR A 201 -37.08 -6.66 5.52
CA TYR A 201 -37.24 -8.11 5.67
C TYR A 201 -37.28 -8.56 7.14
N PRO A 202 -38.09 -9.58 7.48
CA PRO A 202 -38.09 -10.17 8.82
C PRO A 202 -36.72 -10.78 9.18
N LEU A 203 -36.34 -10.68 10.46
CA LEU A 203 -35.07 -11.19 10.98
C LEU A 203 -34.83 -12.68 10.67
N GLU A 204 -35.87 -13.51 10.76
CA GLU A 204 -35.76 -14.95 10.48
C GLU A 204 -35.46 -15.26 9.00
N LEU A 205 -35.97 -14.44 8.08
CA LEU A 205 -35.63 -14.57 6.66
C LEU A 205 -34.18 -14.17 6.41
N LEU A 206 -33.73 -13.08 7.05
CA LEU A 206 -32.36 -12.60 6.97
C LEU A 206 -31.36 -13.62 7.50
N LYS A 207 -31.62 -14.22 8.67
CA LYS A 207 -30.79 -15.31 9.22
C LYS A 207 -30.63 -16.46 8.23
N ARG A 208 -31.75 -16.93 7.64
CA ARG A 208 -31.71 -18.00 6.63
C ARG A 208 -30.93 -17.60 5.38
N ALA A 209 -31.08 -16.36 4.93
CA ALA A 209 -30.34 -15.84 3.78
C ALA A 209 -28.83 -15.75 4.07
N ILE A 210 -28.46 -15.25 5.25
CA ILE A 210 -27.06 -15.17 5.71
C ILE A 210 -26.44 -16.57 5.80
N ASP A 211 -27.15 -17.54 6.40
CA ASP A 211 -26.67 -18.93 6.47
C ASP A 211 -26.44 -19.54 5.09
N TYR A 212 -27.35 -19.28 4.15
CA TYR A 212 -27.18 -19.70 2.76
C TYR A 212 -25.97 -19.00 2.10
N LEU A 213 -25.81 -17.69 2.30
CA LEU A 213 -24.71 -16.91 1.74
C LEU A 213 -23.36 -17.35 2.30
N TYR A 214 -23.22 -17.56 3.61
CA TYR A 214 -21.99 -18.10 4.19
C TYR A 214 -21.69 -19.50 3.69
N THR A 215 -22.69 -20.36 3.55
CA THR A 215 -22.50 -21.71 2.98
C THR A 215 -22.02 -21.61 1.54
N LYS A 216 -22.59 -20.70 0.74
CA LYS A 216 -22.21 -20.48 -0.66
C LYS A 216 -20.80 -19.90 -0.76
N GLU A 217 -20.49 -18.86 0.01
CA GLU A 217 -19.16 -18.25 0.09
C GLU A 217 -18.10 -19.27 0.50
N THR A 218 -18.41 -20.11 1.49
CA THR A 218 -17.53 -21.22 1.90
C THR A 218 -17.26 -22.16 0.73
N LYS A 219 -18.30 -22.65 0.05
CA LYS A 219 -18.13 -23.56 -1.09
C LYS A 219 -17.29 -22.92 -2.21
N SER A 220 -17.61 -21.68 -2.59
CA SER A 220 -16.87 -20.94 -3.60
C SER A 220 -15.42 -20.67 -3.19
N SER A 221 -15.18 -20.36 -1.92
CA SER A 221 -13.85 -20.18 -1.34
C SER A 221 -12.96 -21.43 -1.48
N PHE A 222 -13.51 -22.63 -1.20
CA PHE A 222 -12.77 -23.89 -1.40
C PHE A 222 -12.63 -24.27 -2.89
N GLU A 223 -13.64 -23.98 -3.71
CA GLU A 223 -13.62 -24.23 -5.17
C GLU A 223 -12.56 -23.38 -5.89
N ILE A 224 -12.36 -22.13 -5.48
CA ILE A 224 -11.26 -21.28 -5.99
C ILE A 224 -9.91 -21.99 -5.77
N GLU A 225 -9.73 -22.62 -4.62
CA GLU A 225 -8.53 -23.41 -4.27
C GLU A 225 -8.58 -24.86 -4.81
N HIS A 226 -9.52 -25.16 -5.72
CA HIS A 226 -9.67 -26.47 -6.39
C HIS A 226 -9.89 -27.64 -5.42
N THR A 227 -10.45 -27.35 -4.24
CA THR A 227 -10.76 -28.35 -3.22
C THR A 227 -12.27 -28.49 -3.04
N LYS A 228 -12.74 -29.73 -2.89
CA LYS A 228 -14.13 -30.01 -2.48
C LYS A 228 -14.17 -30.24 -0.97
N PRO A 229 -14.75 -29.34 -0.17
CA PRO A 229 -14.79 -29.50 1.27
C PRO A 229 -15.81 -30.59 1.66
N SER A 230 -15.54 -31.32 2.74
CA SER A 230 -16.57 -32.15 3.38
C SER A 230 -17.67 -31.26 3.97
N SER A 231 -18.86 -31.83 4.21
CA SER A 231 -19.97 -31.14 4.89
C SER A 231 -19.52 -30.58 6.25
N THR A 232 -18.79 -31.38 7.02
CA THR A 232 -18.23 -31.01 8.33
C THR A 232 -17.25 -29.84 8.28
N ARG A 233 -16.43 -29.71 7.22
CA ARG A 233 -15.51 -28.55 7.05
C ARG A 233 -16.28 -27.29 6.70
N THR A 234 -17.30 -27.42 5.84
CA THR A 234 -18.19 -26.31 5.49
C THR A 234 -18.89 -25.75 6.73
N GLU A 235 -19.46 -26.62 7.56
CA GLU A 235 -20.14 -26.23 8.82
C GLU A 235 -19.19 -25.54 9.80
N ARG A 236 -17.93 -26.01 9.93
CA ARG A 236 -16.92 -25.37 10.77
C ARG A 236 -16.56 -23.97 10.30
N PHE A 237 -16.36 -23.77 9.00
CA PHE A 237 -16.05 -22.45 8.45
C PHE A 237 -17.22 -21.47 8.61
N VAL A 238 -18.46 -21.92 8.36
CA VAL A 238 -19.67 -21.12 8.61
C VAL A 238 -19.78 -20.75 10.09
N SER A 239 -19.48 -21.67 11.00
CA SER A 239 -19.47 -21.39 12.45
C SER A 239 -18.41 -20.36 12.82
N LEU A 240 -17.25 -20.39 12.19
CA LEU A 240 -16.20 -19.38 12.37
C LEU A 240 -16.63 -18.02 11.84
N LEU A 241 -17.29 -17.95 10.68
CA LEU A 241 -17.81 -16.69 10.13
C LEU A 241 -18.82 -16.03 11.08
N ARG A 242 -19.63 -16.82 11.80
CA ARG A 242 -20.52 -16.28 12.85
C ARG A 242 -19.76 -15.71 14.05
N LEU A 243 -18.62 -16.30 14.41
CA LEU A 243 -17.76 -15.77 15.48
C LEU A 243 -16.99 -14.52 15.04
N ALA A 244 -16.75 -14.36 13.74
CA ALA A 244 -16.06 -13.22 13.16
C ALA A 244 -16.78 -11.88 13.44
N GLU A 245 -18.09 -11.89 13.73
CA GLU A 245 -18.82 -10.69 14.14
C GLU A 245 -18.52 -10.25 15.58
N ALA A 246 -18.07 -11.17 16.44
CA ALA A 246 -17.94 -10.95 17.88
C ALA A 246 -16.47 -10.92 18.36
N GLU A 247 -15.56 -11.54 17.62
CA GLU A 247 -14.16 -11.68 17.99
C GLU A 247 -13.25 -11.11 16.89
N ASP A 248 -12.17 -10.45 17.28
CA ASP A 248 -11.09 -10.07 16.36
C ASP A 248 -10.12 -11.24 16.20
N PHE A 249 -9.99 -11.76 14.98
CA PHE A 249 -9.10 -12.87 14.65
C PHE A 249 -7.75 -12.41 14.13
N CYS A 250 -7.52 -11.10 13.92
CA CYS A 250 -6.27 -10.57 13.37
C CYS A 250 -5.17 -10.49 14.45
N GLU A 251 -4.93 -11.61 15.13
CA GLU A 251 -3.86 -11.83 16.09
C GLU A 251 -3.19 -13.16 15.82
N LYS A 252 -1.88 -13.28 16.04
CA LYS A 252 -1.10 -14.47 15.67
C LYS A 252 -1.72 -15.78 16.17
N ALA A 253 -2.04 -15.87 17.46
CA ALA A 253 -2.61 -17.09 18.03
C ALA A 253 -3.98 -17.44 17.43
N ARG A 254 -4.82 -16.43 17.16
CA ARG A 254 -6.15 -16.60 16.57
C ARG A 254 -6.08 -16.97 15.10
N LEU A 255 -5.13 -16.42 14.36
CA LEU A 255 -4.86 -16.78 12.96
C LEU A 255 -4.40 -18.23 12.84
N ILE A 256 -3.53 -18.70 13.74
CA ILE A 256 -3.06 -20.10 13.76
C ILE A 256 -4.21 -21.05 14.13
N ASP A 257 -5.01 -20.72 15.14
CA ASP A 257 -6.19 -21.51 15.52
C ASP A 257 -7.21 -21.56 14.38
N LEU A 258 -7.51 -20.41 13.77
CA LEU A 258 -8.36 -20.32 12.58
C LEU A 258 -7.83 -21.21 11.45
N HIS A 259 -6.55 -21.05 11.09
CA HIS A 259 -5.89 -21.86 10.08
C HIS A 259 -6.09 -23.36 10.32
N ASN A 260 -5.78 -23.84 11.53
CA ASN A 260 -5.84 -25.26 11.87
C ASN A 260 -7.28 -25.83 11.83
N ARG A 261 -8.30 -24.98 11.97
CA ARG A 261 -9.70 -25.39 11.85
C ARG A 261 -10.17 -25.54 10.40
N ILE A 262 -9.51 -24.85 9.46
CA ILE A 262 -9.97 -24.73 8.06
C ILE A 262 -9.13 -25.56 7.06
N VAL A 263 -7.88 -25.89 7.40
CA VAL A 263 -7.00 -26.71 6.55
C VAL A 263 -7.15 -28.21 6.83
N ASP A 264 -6.58 -29.03 5.95
CA ASP A 264 -6.43 -30.45 6.24
C ASP A 264 -5.41 -30.64 7.37
N SER A 265 -5.62 -31.62 8.25
CA SER A 265 -4.75 -31.89 9.40
C SER A 265 -3.26 -32.02 9.05
N ARG A 266 -2.93 -32.51 7.85
CA ARG A 266 -1.53 -32.62 7.36
C ARG A 266 -0.85 -31.27 7.14
N PHE A 267 -1.63 -30.21 6.94
CA PHE A 267 -1.17 -28.83 6.79
C PHE A 267 -1.29 -28.04 8.09
N GLY A 268 -1.70 -28.67 9.20
CA GLY A 268 -1.78 -28.00 10.50
C GLY A 268 -0.43 -27.41 10.90
N ALA A 269 -0.45 -26.19 11.43
CA ALA A 269 0.74 -25.43 11.76
C ALA A 269 0.71 -24.96 13.23
N SER A 270 1.86 -24.95 13.88
CA SER A 270 2.02 -24.37 15.23
C SER A 270 2.57 -22.94 15.19
N ASP A 271 3.14 -22.53 14.06
CA ASP A 271 3.65 -21.18 13.79
C ASP A 271 3.59 -20.91 12.26
N TYR A 272 4.05 -19.74 11.83
CA TYR A 272 4.24 -19.38 10.43
C TYR A 272 5.26 -20.28 9.72
N ARG A 273 5.17 -20.35 8.39
CA ARG A 273 6.03 -21.21 7.56
C ARG A 273 7.51 -20.87 7.75
N THR A 274 8.34 -21.91 7.76
CA THR A 274 9.80 -21.81 7.76
C THR A 274 10.41 -22.06 6.38
N SER A 275 9.58 -22.45 5.40
CA SER A 275 9.94 -22.77 4.02
C SER A 275 9.53 -21.62 3.09
N GLN A 276 10.30 -21.39 2.02
CA GLN A 276 9.95 -20.41 1.00
C GLN A 276 8.75 -20.90 0.19
N ASN A 277 7.77 -20.03 -0.03
CA ASN A 277 6.58 -20.33 -0.82
C ASN A 277 6.42 -19.34 -2.00
N TYR A 278 5.61 -19.71 -2.98
CA TYR A 278 5.25 -18.87 -4.13
C TYR A 278 3.76 -19.00 -4.46
N VAL A 279 3.21 -17.96 -5.07
CA VAL A 279 1.87 -17.98 -5.67
C VAL A 279 2.04 -18.19 -7.17
N GLY A 280 1.40 -19.23 -7.70
CA GLY A 280 1.53 -19.64 -9.10
C GLY A 280 0.34 -20.44 -9.59
N GLU A 281 0.37 -20.77 -10.87
CA GLU A 281 -0.59 -21.68 -11.51
C GLU A 281 0.16 -22.83 -12.21
N THR A 282 -0.37 -24.05 -12.10
CA THR A 282 0.12 -25.21 -12.86
C THR A 282 -0.39 -25.10 -14.30
N VAL A 283 0.51 -24.79 -15.23
CA VAL A 283 0.15 -24.61 -16.66
C VAL A 283 0.17 -25.93 -17.43
N ALA A 284 1.07 -26.85 -17.04
CA ALA A 284 1.14 -28.21 -17.56
C ALA A 284 1.85 -29.12 -16.56
N TRP A 285 1.90 -30.43 -16.83
CA TRP A 285 2.68 -31.37 -16.01
C TRP A 285 4.13 -30.89 -15.84
N GLN A 286 4.58 -30.71 -14.60
CA GLN A 286 5.89 -30.16 -14.21
C GLN A 286 6.19 -28.74 -14.73
N LYS A 287 5.18 -27.99 -15.17
CA LYS A 287 5.33 -26.61 -15.61
C LYS A 287 4.49 -25.69 -14.75
N GLU A 288 5.16 -25.12 -13.75
CA GLU A 288 4.61 -24.10 -12.86
C GLU A 288 4.93 -22.71 -13.41
N LYS A 289 3.92 -21.84 -13.45
CA LYS A 289 4.11 -20.43 -13.73
C LYS A 289 4.02 -19.66 -12.42
N ILE A 290 5.16 -19.13 -12.00
CA ILE A 290 5.25 -18.32 -10.79
C ILE A 290 4.75 -16.91 -11.10
N HIS A 291 3.73 -16.48 -10.38
CA HIS A 291 3.23 -15.09 -10.45
C HIS A 291 3.93 -14.20 -9.45
N PHE A 292 4.21 -14.73 -8.26
CA PHE A 292 4.74 -13.97 -7.15
C PHE A 292 5.51 -14.88 -6.19
N VAL A 293 6.69 -14.44 -5.76
CA VAL A 293 7.45 -15.10 -4.69
C VAL A 293 7.20 -14.32 -3.41
N CYS A 294 6.67 -15.01 -2.39
CA CYS A 294 6.30 -14.38 -1.13
C CYS A 294 7.54 -13.92 -0.35
N PRO A 295 7.40 -13.06 0.67
CA PRO A 295 8.52 -12.68 1.54
C PRO A 295 9.26 -13.88 2.11
N LYS A 296 10.53 -13.70 2.42
CA LYS A 296 11.34 -14.79 2.96
C LYS A 296 10.83 -15.21 4.34
N PRO A 297 10.95 -16.49 4.72
CA PRO A 297 10.52 -16.96 6.04
C PRO A 297 11.12 -16.16 7.20
N GLU A 298 12.39 -15.77 7.10
CA GLU A 298 13.09 -15.00 8.14
C GLU A 298 12.50 -13.60 8.39
N ASP A 299 11.86 -12.99 7.38
CA ASP A 299 11.25 -11.66 7.50
C ASP A 299 9.78 -11.74 7.97
N LEU A 300 9.18 -12.93 7.90
CA LEU A 300 7.73 -13.11 7.98
C LEU A 300 7.15 -12.77 9.35
N ALA A 301 7.87 -13.07 10.44
CA ALA A 301 7.41 -12.76 11.80
C ALA A 301 7.24 -11.26 11.99
N ASP A 302 8.25 -10.46 11.63
CA ASP A 302 8.22 -9.00 11.74
C ASP A 302 7.15 -8.38 10.82
N LEU A 303 7.01 -8.90 9.60
CA LEU A 303 6.00 -8.44 8.65
C LEU A 303 4.57 -8.71 9.16
N MET A 304 4.32 -9.89 9.73
CA MET A 304 3.03 -10.25 10.31
C MET A 304 2.71 -9.42 11.56
N ASP A 305 3.71 -9.16 12.42
CA ASP A 305 3.55 -8.26 13.56
C ASP A 305 3.23 -6.83 13.10
N GLY A 306 3.87 -6.37 12.03
CA GLY A 306 3.54 -5.10 11.37
C GLY A 306 2.11 -5.06 10.84
N LEU A 307 1.65 -6.14 10.18
CA LEU A 307 0.29 -6.24 9.66
C LEU A 307 -0.75 -6.20 10.78
N ILE A 308 -0.52 -6.92 11.88
CA ILE A 308 -1.38 -6.90 13.07
C ILE A 308 -1.37 -5.50 13.70
N ALA A 309 -0.21 -4.85 13.79
CA ALA A 309 -0.12 -3.48 14.29
C ALA A 309 -0.88 -2.48 13.40
N ALA A 310 -0.80 -2.64 12.07
CA ALA A 310 -1.56 -1.84 11.12
C ALA A 310 -3.07 -2.08 11.25
N HIS A 311 -3.50 -3.34 11.41
CA HIS A 311 -4.91 -3.67 11.69
C HIS A 311 -5.41 -2.93 12.94
N LYS A 312 -4.71 -3.07 14.07
CA LYS A 312 -5.09 -2.41 15.34
C LYS A 312 -5.12 -0.88 15.20
N ARG A 313 -4.14 -0.33 14.48
CA ARG A 313 -4.02 1.11 14.24
C ARG A 313 -5.13 1.65 13.35
N MET A 314 -5.52 0.94 12.29
CA MET A 314 -6.63 1.34 11.41
C MET A 314 -7.97 1.24 12.12
N ASN A 315 -8.17 0.18 12.92
CA ASN A 315 -9.39 -0.02 13.72
C ASN A 315 -9.59 1.14 14.72
N ALA A 316 -8.56 1.45 15.53
CA ALA A 316 -8.61 2.56 16.47
C ALA A 316 -8.63 3.94 15.80
N GLY A 317 -8.16 4.03 14.57
CA GLY A 317 -8.03 5.28 13.81
C GLY A 317 -9.22 5.62 12.91
N GLU A 318 -10.34 4.91 13.05
CA GLU A 318 -11.59 5.13 12.29
C GLU A 318 -11.37 5.22 10.77
N VAL A 319 -10.48 4.40 10.24
CA VAL A 319 -10.26 4.29 8.79
C VAL A 319 -11.50 3.65 8.16
N SER A 320 -11.83 4.02 6.92
CA SER A 320 -12.90 3.37 6.16
C SER A 320 -12.77 1.85 6.24
N VAL A 321 -13.80 1.18 6.77
CA VAL A 321 -13.80 -0.25 7.07
C VAL A 321 -13.50 -1.09 5.82
N VAL A 322 -13.99 -0.65 4.65
CA VAL A 322 -13.69 -1.30 3.36
C VAL A 322 -12.20 -1.20 3.02
N ILE A 323 -11.57 -0.04 3.26
CA ILE A 323 -10.14 0.14 3.01
C ILE A 323 -9.32 -0.68 4.02
N HIS A 324 -9.72 -0.67 5.29
CA HIS A 324 -9.09 -1.47 6.34
C HIS A 324 -9.14 -2.96 6.00
N ALA A 325 -10.31 -3.50 5.65
CA ALA A 325 -10.50 -4.88 5.24
C ALA A 325 -9.64 -5.23 4.02
N ALA A 326 -9.69 -4.40 2.96
CA ALA A 326 -8.92 -4.62 1.75
C ALA A 326 -7.41 -4.65 2.04
N VAL A 327 -6.91 -3.71 2.84
CA VAL A 327 -5.49 -3.61 3.19
C VAL A 327 -5.01 -4.80 4.00
N VAL A 328 -5.74 -5.19 5.05
CA VAL A 328 -5.33 -6.29 5.93
C VAL A 328 -5.44 -7.63 5.20
N ALA A 329 -6.55 -7.88 4.51
CA ALA A 329 -6.72 -9.11 3.77
C ALA A 329 -5.68 -9.23 2.64
N TYR A 330 -5.48 -8.18 1.84
CA TYR A 330 -4.48 -8.18 0.77
C TYR A 330 -3.05 -8.33 1.33
N GLY A 331 -2.73 -7.61 2.41
CA GLY A 331 -1.45 -7.77 3.10
C GLY A 331 -1.23 -9.22 3.54
N PHE A 332 -2.24 -9.86 4.13
CA PHE A 332 -2.13 -11.23 4.62
C PHE A 332 -1.81 -12.22 3.49
N VAL A 333 -2.51 -12.13 2.35
CA VAL A 333 -2.26 -13.05 1.22
C VAL A 333 -0.91 -12.78 0.54
N LEU A 334 -0.44 -11.52 0.56
CA LEU A 334 0.87 -11.14 0.05
C LEU A 334 2.02 -11.68 0.94
N LEU A 335 1.85 -11.62 2.27
CA LEU A 335 2.83 -12.19 3.21
C LEU A 335 2.83 -13.72 3.16
N HIS A 336 1.64 -14.30 2.91
CA HIS A 336 1.42 -15.72 2.71
C HIS A 336 2.00 -16.57 3.86
N PRO A 337 1.52 -16.38 5.10
CA PRO A 337 2.22 -16.88 6.29
C PRO A 337 2.18 -18.39 6.50
N PHE A 338 1.28 -19.11 5.85
CA PHE A 338 1.12 -20.57 5.99
C PHE A 338 1.48 -21.31 4.69
N GLU A 339 1.64 -22.64 4.76
CA GLU A 339 1.88 -23.46 3.57
C GLU A 339 0.60 -23.64 2.72
N ASP A 340 -0.57 -23.66 3.37
CA ASP A 340 -1.89 -23.75 2.74
C ASP A 340 -2.91 -22.87 3.48
N GLY A 341 -4.08 -22.64 2.89
CA GLY A 341 -5.20 -21.97 3.54
C GLY A 341 -5.12 -20.44 3.60
N ASN A 342 -4.07 -19.83 3.06
CA ASN A 342 -3.90 -18.37 3.07
C ASN A 342 -5.05 -17.64 2.35
N GLY A 343 -5.53 -18.18 1.22
CA GLY A 343 -6.65 -17.60 0.48
C GLY A 343 -7.97 -17.65 1.26
N ARG A 344 -8.24 -18.76 1.96
CA ARG A 344 -9.39 -18.90 2.85
C ARG A 344 -9.34 -17.91 4.03
N ILE A 345 -8.19 -17.74 4.66
CA ILE A 345 -8.02 -16.77 5.76
C ILE A 345 -8.15 -15.33 5.24
N HIS A 346 -7.60 -15.02 4.06
CA HIS A 346 -7.79 -13.73 3.41
C HIS A 346 -9.28 -13.37 3.30
N ARG A 347 -10.11 -14.28 2.74
CA ARG A 347 -11.55 -14.05 2.60
C ARG A 347 -12.25 -13.95 3.97
N PHE A 348 -11.83 -14.77 4.93
CA PHE A 348 -12.33 -14.68 6.31
C PHE A 348 -12.05 -13.31 6.94
N LEU A 349 -10.84 -12.77 6.79
CA LEU A 349 -10.45 -11.47 7.35
C LEU A 349 -11.27 -10.31 6.75
N VAL A 350 -11.70 -10.42 5.49
CA VAL A 350 -12.64 -9.45 4.90
C VAL A 350 -13.95 -9.44 5.69
N HIS A 351 -14.50 -10.60 6.03
CA HIS A 351 -15.72 -10.70 6.84
C HIS A 351 -15.53 -10.33 8.30
N ASN A 352 -14.34 -10.55 8.87
CA ASN A 352 -14.08 -10.22 10.27
C ASN A 352 -13.94 -8.71 10.51
N ILE A 353 -13.51 -7.97 9.48
CA ILE A 353 -13.31 -6.52 9.58
C ILE A 353 -14.57 -5.75 9.17
N LEU A 354 -15.31 -6.21 8.16
CA LEU A 354 -16.57 -5.59 7.69
C LEU A 354 -17.73 -5.87 8.64
#